data_AF-Q72N31-F1
#
_entry.id   AF-Q72N31-F1
#
_cell.length_a   1.000
_cell.length_b   1.000
_cell.length_c   1.000
_cell.angle_alpha   90.00
_cell.angle_beta   90.00
_cell.angle_gamma   90.00
#
_symmetry.space_group_name_H-M   'P 1'
#
loop_
_entity.id
_entity.type
_entity.pdbx_description
1 polymer ?
#
loop_
_entity_poly.entity_id
_entity_poly.type
_entity_poly.pdbx_seq_one_letter_code
_entity_poly.pdbx_strand_id
1 'polypeptide(L)'
;MKSKPWSKLQSRLYNLIDENLNFQIHCIVYPMHSERGSTGLPRYWITLDKNIIWDYPKQFIDKKLKKDGVIKTYPYNTDISEISDLIEEYIQMDKEELFQKHFEKDLWGLVNILKAADRRIGIRRLLLLRRKTKNKSALLVIEKRLELIQDIKNKNTQGQ
;
A
#
# COMPACT_ATOMS: atom_id res chain seq x y z
N MET A 1 -18.78 -15.65 -2.75
CA MET A 1 -17.72 -15.06 -3.62
C MET A 1 -16.46 -15.89 -3.46
N LYS A 2 -15.86 -16.40 -4.54
CA LYS A 2 -14.59 -17.15 -4.48
C LYS A 2 -13.48 -16.18 -4.01
N SER A 3 -12.73 -16.53 -2.97
CA SER A 3 -11.58 -15.74 -2.53
C SER A 3 -10.56 -15.71 -3.66
N LYS A 4 -10.17 -14.49 -4.10
CA LYS A 4 -9.05 -14.36 -5.05
C LYS A 4 -7.76 -14.69 -4.28
N PRO A 5 -6.89 -15.57 -4.80
CA PRO A 5 -5.64 -15.89 -4.10
C PRO A 5 -4.78 -14.64 -3.93
N TRP A 6 -4.32 -14.39 -2.70
CA TRP A 6 -3.42 -13.27 -2.36
C TRP A 6 -2.20 -13.20 -3.29
N SER A 7 -1.60 -14.35 -3.60
CA SER A 7 -0.43 -14.43 -4.50
C SER A 7 -0.70 -13.86 -5.89
N LYS A 8 -1.92 -14.06 -6.44
CA LYS A 8 -2.30 -13.50 -7.75
C LYS A 8 -2.49 -11.98 -7.68
N LEU A 9 -3.11 -11.49 -6.60
CA LEU A 9 -3.27 -10.05 -6.37
C LEU A 9 -1.91 -9.37 -6.21
N GLN A 10 -1.04 -9.96 -5.39
CA GLN A 10 0.32 -9.48 -5.12
C GLN A 10 1.17 -9.42 -6.40
N SER A 11 1.14 -10.48 -7.21
CA SER A 11 1.87 -10.52 -8.48
C SER A 11 1.42 -9.41 -9.44
N ARG A 12 0.10 -9.21 -9.57
CA ARG A 12 -0.45 -8.13 -10.41
C ARG A 12 -0.09 -6.75 -9.90
N LEU A 13 -0.04 -6.55 -8.58
CA LEU A 13 0.42 -5.30 -7.99
C LEU A 13 1.90 -5.04 -8.32
N TYR A 14 2.76 -6.04 -8.17
CA TYR A 14 4.20 -5.88 -8.44
C TYR A 14 4.52 -5.52 -9.89
N ASN A 15 3.68 -5.90 -10.86
CA ASN A 15 3.82 -5.42 -12.24
C ASN A 15 3.68 -3.89 -12.39
N LEU A 16 3.14 -3.22 -11.36
CA LEU A 16 2.96 -1.76 -11.32
C LEU A 16 4.00 -1.06 -10.44
N ILE A 17 4.73 -1.79 -9.59
CA ILE A 17 5.74 -1.22 -8.70
C ILE A 17 7.05 -0.98 -9.45
N ASP A 18 7.75 0.09 -9.09
CA ASP A 18 9.11 0.38 -9.58
C ASP A 18 10.07 -0.76 -9.20
N GLU A 19 10.67 -1.42 -10.20
CA GLU A 19 11.52 -2.60 -10.00
C GLU A 19 12.82 -2.30 -9.24
N ASN A 20 13.26 -1.04 -9.24
CA ASN A 20 14.44 -0.60 -8.50
C ASN A 20 14.14 -0.38 -7.01
N LEU A 21 12.86 -0.34 -6.65
CA LEU A 21 12.43 -0.13 -5.28
C LEU A 21 12.34 -1.47 -4.56
N ASN A 22 13.04 -1.62 -3.45
CA ASN A 22 12.90 -2.78 -2.57
C ASN A 22 11.64 -2.66 -1.71
N PHE A 23 10.50 -2.68 -2.39
CA PHE A 23 9.15 -2.57 -1.84
C PHE A 23 8.52 -3.95 -1.79
N GLN A 24 8.04 -4.36 -0.61
CA GLN A 24 7.33 -5.62 -0.46
C GLN A 24 6.03 -5.39 0.31
N ILE A 25 4.94 -5.98 -0.16
CA ILE A 25 3.68 -6.06 0.58
C ILE A 25 3.44 -7.51 0.99
N HIS A 26 2.97 -7.70 2.21
CA HIS A 26 2.71 -9.01 2.79
C HIS A 26 1.29 -9.07 3.33
N CYS A 27 0.71 -10.26 3.28
CA CYS A 27 -0.56 -10.59 3.91
C CYS A 27 -0.42 -11.98 4.54
N ILE A 28 -0.78 -12.10 5.81
CA ILE A 28 -0.86 -13.39 6.50
C ILE A 28 -2.09 -13.42 7.40
N VAL A 29 -2.65 -14.61 7.57
CA VAL A 29 -3.70 -14.88 8.56
C VAL A 29 -3.10 -15.76 9.63
N TYR A 30 -2.91 -15.21 10.83
CA TYR A 30 -2.44 -15.98 11.98
C TYR A 30 -3.60 -16.82 12.54
N PRO A 31 -3.46 -18.14 12.66
CA PRO A 31 -4.50 -18.96 13.26
C PRO A 31 -4.66 -18.59 14.74
N MET A 32 -5.89 -18.32 15.16
CA MET A 32 -6.22 -18.27 16.59
C MET A 32 -6.78 -19.62 17.01
N HIS A 33 -6.05 -20.31 17.87
CA HIS A 33 -6.51 -21.53 18.53
C HIS A 33 -7.22 -21.14 19.83
N SER A 34 -8.41 -20.54 19.73
CA SER A 34 -9.24 -20.24 20.90
C SER A 34 -10.35 -21.28 21.06
N GLU A 35 -10.69 -21.62 22.31
CA GLU A 35 -11.77 -22.57 22.62
C GLU A 35 -13.17 -22.06 22.23
N ARG A 36 -13.32 -20.76 21.95
CA ARG A 36 -14.60 -20.11 21.61
C ARG A 36 -14.71 -19.65 20.15
N GLY A 37 -13.75 -20.01 19.28
CA GLY A 37 -13.81 -19.68 17.86
C GLY A 37 -12.46 -19.78 17.14
N SER A 38 -12.53 -20.04 15.82
CA SER A 38 -11.38 -20.24 14.92
C SER A 38 -11.12 -19.05 13.99
N THR A 39 -11.41 -17.82 14.43
CA THR A 39 -11.18 -16.62 13.61
C THR A 39 -9.70 -16.26 13.63
N GLY A 40 -8.99 -16.55 12.53
CA GLY A 40 -7.61 -16.13 12.38
C GLY A 40 -7.46 -14.61 12.40
N LEU A 41 -6.39 -14.10 13.01
CA LEU A 41 -6.04 -12.69 13.03
C LEU A 41 -5.23 -12.34 11.77
N PRO A 42 -5.78 -11.50 10.90
CA PRO A 42 -5.10 -11.19 9.67
C PRO A 42 -4.26 -9.92 9.80
N ARG A 43 -3.11 -9.91 9.11
CA ARG A 43 -2.15 -8.80 9.12
C ARG A 43 -1.69 -8.49 7.72
N TYR A 44 -1.74 -7.21 7.35
CA TYR A 44 -1.02 -6.68 6.21
C TYR A 44 0.13 -5.81 6.68
N TRP A 45 1.25 -5.86 5.98
CA TRP A 45 2.31 -4.89 6.18
C TRP A 45 3.09 -4.64 4.90
N ILE A 46 3.70 -3.47 4.83
CA ILE A 46 4.58 -3.07 3.74
C ILE A 46 5.96 -2.82 4.30
N THR A 47 6.97 -3.38 3.62
CA THR A 47 8.37 -3.06 3.87
C THR A 47 8.96 -2.24 2.74
N LEU A 48 9.85 -1.33 3.10
CA LEU A 48 10.74 -0.61 2.20
C LEU A 48 12.16 -0.76 2.75
N ASP A 49 13.08 -1.30 1.95
CA ASP A 49 14.45 -1.62 2.40
C ASP A 49 14.48 -2.45 3.69
N LYS A 50 13.58 -3.45 3.78
CA LYS A 50 13.36 -4.33 4.96
C LYS A 50 12.76 -3.64 6.19
N ASN A 51 12.51 -2.33 6.16
CA ASN A 51 11.86 -1.60 7.25
C ASN A 51 10.34 -1.58 7.05
N ILE A 52 9.58 -1.93 8.09
CA ILE A 52 8.12 -1.84 8.05
C ILE A 52 7.70 -0.37 8.04
N ILE A 53 7.12 0.09 6.93
CA ILE A 53 6.66 1.48 6.77
C ILE A 53 5.15 1.62 6.98
N TRP A 54 4.39 0.53 6.84
CA TRP A 54 2.95 0.50 7.06
C TRP A 54 2.56 -0.87 7.60
N ASP A 55 1.70 -0.91 8.62
CA ASP A 55 1.34 -2.14 9.33
C ASP A 55 -0.11 -2.08 9.85
N TYR A 56 -0.93 -2.97 9.32
CA TYR A 56 -2.27 -3.25 9.78
C TYR A 56 -2.31 -4.64 10.43
N PRO A 57 -2.81 -4.78 11.67
CA PRO A 57 -3.57 -3.78 12.41
C PRO A 57 -2.74 -2.79 13.24
N LYS A 58 -1.43 -3.03 13.43
CA LYS A 58 -0.63 -2.37 14.49
C LYS A 58 -0.77 -0.85 14.56
N GLN A 59 -0.75 -0.16 13.42
CA GLN A 59 -0.83 1.32 13.36
C GLN A 59 -2.27 1.87 13.48
N PHE A 60 -3.25 1.00 13.66
CA PHE A 60 -4.68 1.28 13.61
C PHE A 60 -5.46 0.74 14.82
N ILE A 61 -4.80 0.10 15.79
CA ILE A 61 -5.44 -0.44 17.01
C ILE A 61 -6.13 0.67 17.82
N ASP A 62 -5.44 1.80 18.04
CA ASP A 62 -5.98 2.92 18.84
C ASP A 62 -6.74 3.95 18.00
N LYS A 63 -6.77 3.76 16.68
CA LYS A 63 -7.50 4.66 15.79
C LYS A 63 -8.95 4.24 15.78
N LYS A 64 -9.83 5.12 16.27
CA LYS A 64 -11.27 5.06 16.00
C LYS A 64 -11.49 5.22 14.50
N LEU A 65 -11.39 4.13 13.74
CA LEU A 65 -11.78 4.11 12.34
C LEU A 65 -13.30 4.35 12.31
N LYS A 66 -13.70 5.54 11.88
CA LYS A 66 -15.10 5.86 11.63
C LYS A 66 -15.45 5.27 10.27
N LYS A 67 -16.32 4.27 10.26
CA LYS A 67 -16.90 3.70 9.05
C LYS A 67 -18.42 3.82 9.17
N ASP A 68 -19.06 4.46 8.19
CA ASP A 68 -20.52 4.62 8.15
C ASP A 68 -21.12 5.22 9.45
N GLY A 69 -20.39 6.14 10.10
CA GLY A 69 -20.80 6.75 11.38
C GLY A 69 -20.55 5.89 12.64
N VAL A 70 -20.14 4.63 12.48
CA VAL A 70 -19.84 3.70 13.58
C VAL A 70 -18.35 3.72 13.90
N ILE A 71 -18.01 3.83 15.18
CA ILE A 71 -16.63 3.70 15.68
C ILE A 71 -16.32 2.21 15.78
N LYS A 72 -15.48 1.68 14.89
CA LYS A 72 -14.91 0.34 15.07
C LYS A 72 -13.82 0.42 16.14
N THR A 73 -13.99 -0.33 17.23
CA THR A 73 -13.05 -0.40 18.36
C THR A 73 -12.00 -1.50 18.21
N TYR A 74 -12.13 -2.38 17.21
CA TYR A 74 -11.14 -3.41 16.88
C TYR A 74 -11.08 -3.65 15.37
N PRO A 75 -9.90 -3.91 14.78
CA PRO A 75 -9.78 -4.32 13.39
C PRO A 75 -10.48 -5.68 13.17
N TYR A 76 -11.60 -5.68 12.44
CA TYR A 76 -12.50 -6.83 12.31
C TYR A 76 -12.24 -7.62 11.03
N ASN A 77 -12.77 -8.85 10.98
CA ASN A 77 -12.62 -9.84 9.91
C ASN A 77 -12.88 -9.33 8.48
N THR A 78 -13.68 -8.27 8.28
CA THR A 78 -13.99 -7.75 6.93
C THR A 78 -12.91 -6.83 6.37
N ASP A 79 -12.11 -6.21 7.23
CA ASP A 79 -11.17 -5.15 6.83
C ASP A 79 -10.08 -5.68 5.88
N ILE A 80 -9.78 -6.98 5.93
CA ILE A 80 -8.85 -7.66 5.02
C ILE A 80 -9.38 -7.79 3.61
N SER A 81 -10.64 -8.20 3.49
CA SER A 81 -11.30 -8.26 2.20
C SER A 81 -11.40 -6.85 1.62
N GLU A 82 -11.69 -5.85 2.47
CA GLU A 82 -11.75 -4.45 2.05
C GLU A 82 -10.39 -3.89 1.61
N ILE A 83 -9.30 -4.21 2.32
CA ILE A 83 -7.93 -3.86 1.89
C ILE A 83 -7.60 -4.56 0.56
N SER A 84 -7.97 -5.83 0.41
CA SER A 84 -7.77 -6.58 -0.85
C SER A 84 -8.56 -5.97 -2.00
N ASP A 85 -9.81 -5.59 -1.76
CA ASP A 85 -10.69 -4.96 -2.74
C ASP A 85 -10.18 -3.58 -3.13
N LEU A 86 -9.63 -2.81 -2.18
CA LEU A 86 -8.98 -1.52 -2.44
C LEU A 86 -7.74 -1.68 -3.32
N ILE A 87 -6.90 -2.70 -3.07
CA ILE A 87 -5.75 -3.03 -3.91
C ILE A 87 -6.21 -3.46 -5.31
N GLU A 88 -7.24 -4.30 -5.40
CA GLU A 88 -7.81 -4.73 -6.68
C GLU A 88 -8.35 -3.52 -7.46
N GLU A 89 -9.12 -2.64 -6.83
CA GLU A 89 -9.62 -1.40 -7.43
C GLU A 89 -8.47 -0.51 -7.93
N TYR A 90 -7.39 -0.41 -7.15
CA TYR A 90 -6.19 0.33 -7.54
C TYR A 90 -5.51 -0.26 -8.79
N ILE A 91 -5.38 -1.58 -8.86
CA ILE A 91 -4.73 -2.27 -9.99
C ILE A 91 -5.53 -2.09 -11.28
N GLN A 92 -6.86 -2.15 -11.20
CA GLN A 92 -7.75 -2.01 -12.36
C GLN A 92 -7.83 -0.57 -12.90
N MET A 93 -7.25 0.40 -12.18
CA MET A 93 -7.33 1.82 -12.53
C MET A 93 -6.31 2.20 -13.60
N ASP A 94 -6.80 2.95 -14.60
CA ASP A 94 -6.00 3.43 -15.72
C ASP A 94 -5.06 4.56 -15.30
N LYS A 95 -3.88 4.67 -15.94
CA LYS A 95 -2.84 5.65 -15.59
C LYS A 95 -3.32 7.11 -15.65
N GLU A 96 -4.26 7.40 -16.53
CA GLU A 96 -4.79 8.75 -16.77
C GLU A 96 -5.68 9.20 -15.61
N GLU A 97 -6.55 8.31 -15.15
CA GLU A 97 -7.51 8.54 -14.07
C GLU A 97 -6.90 8.35 -12.67
N LEU A 98 -5.95 7.43 -12.54
CA LEU A 98 -5.34 7.00 -11.27
C LEU A 98 -4.91 8.16 -10.38
N PHE A 99 -4.26 9.16 -10.97
CA PHE A 99 -3.71 10.26 -10.18
C PHE A 99 -4.80 11.16 -9.61
N GLN A 100 -5.89 11.34 -10.35
CA GLN A 100 -7.01 12.22 -9.99
C GLN A 100 -8.04 11.52 -9.10
N LYS A 101 -8.17 10.20 -9.22
CA LYS A 101 -9.14 9.42 -8.47
C LYS A 101 -8.97 9.58 -6.96
N HIS A 102 -10.09 9.89 -6.31
CA HIS A 102 -10.28 9.78 -4.88
C HIS A 102 -10.80 8.38 -4.56
N PHE A 103 -10.09 7.66 -3.68
CA PHE A 103 -10.47 6.32 -3.25
C PHE A 103 -11.17 6.44 -1.90
N GLU A 104 -12.51 6.57 -1.92
CA GLU A 104 -13.33 6.82 -0.72
C GLU A 104 -13.17 5.74 0.36
N LYS A 105 -12.85 4.51 -0.06
CA LYS A 105 -12.66 3.35 0.81
C LYS A 105 -11.25 3.23 1.40
N ASP A 106 -10.34 4.16 1.09
CA ASP A 106 -8.99 4.14 1.67
C ASP A 106 -8.96 4.67 3.11
N LEU A 107 -9.43 3.84 4.05
CA LEU A 107 -9.44 4.15 5.47
C LEU A 107 -8.03 4.05 6.11
N TRP A 108 -7.07 3.45 5.40
CA TRP A 108 -5.74 3.12 5.94
C TRP A 108 -4.62 3.98 5.36
N GLY A 109 -4.94 4.89 4.43
CA GLY A 109 -3.97 5.70 3.70
C GLY A 109 -3.07 4.87 2.77
N LEU A 110 -3.48 3.65 2.41
CA LEU A 110 -2.70 2.71 1.62
C LEU A 110 -2.46 3.25 0.19
N VAL A 111 -3.44 3.91 -0.41
CA VAL A 111 -3.39 4.33 -1.81
C VAL A 111 -2.26 5.31 -2.07
N ASN A 112 -1.97 6.21 -1.14
CA ASN A 112 -0.86 7.16 -1.33
C ASN A 112 0.51 6.46 -1.30
N ILE A 113 0.64 5.36 -0.57
CA ILE A 113 1.85 4.53 -0.55
C ILE A 113 1.99 3.79 -1.90
N LEU A 114 0.89 3.22 -2.40
CA LEU A 114 0.87 2.57 -3.71
C LEU A 114 1.19 3.58 -4.83
N LYS A 115 0.56 4.76 -4.83
CA LYS A 115 0.86 5.85 -5.78
C LYS A 115 2.33 6.27 -5.72
N ALA A 116 2.91 6.30 -4.53
CA ALA A 116 4.33 6.59 -4.38
C ALA A 116 5.21 5.51 -5.03
N ALA A 117 4.88 4.23 -4.87
CA ALA A 117 5.65 3.10 -5.39
C ALA A 117 5.42 2.81 -6.89
N ASP A 118 4.32 3.31 -7.47
CA ASP A 118 3.86 2.97 -8.82
C ASP A 118 4.73 3.57 -9.94
N ARG A 119 5.28 2.72 -10.81
CA ARG A 119 6.14 3.13 -11.94
C ARG A 119 5.39 3.89 -13.04
N ARG A 120 4.06 3.76 -13.12
CA ARG A 120 3.22 4.53 -14.04
C ARG A 120 3.18 6.01 -13.65
N ILE A 121 3.47 6.34 -12.39
CA ILE A 121 3.55 7.70 -11.87
C ILE A 121 4.97 8.23 -12.09
N GLY A 122 5.12 9.07 -13.12
CA GLY A 122 6.37 9.74 -13.43
C GLY A 122 6.74 10.85 -12.44
N ILE A 123 7.99 11.31 -12.52
CA ILE A 123 8.62 12.24 -11.57
C ILE A 123 7.80 13.52 -11.30
N ARG A 124 7.17 14.12 -12.32
CA ARG A 124 6.35 15.33 -12.16
C ARG A 124 5.15 15.09 -11.24
N ARG A 125 4.45 13.97 -11.42
CA ARG A 125 3.30 13.59 -10.59
C ARG A 125 3.75 13.11 -9.21
N LEU A 126 4.91 12.45 -9.11
CA LEU A 126 5.51 12.04 -7.85
C LEU A 126 5.85 13.26 -6.95
N LEU A 127 6.46 14.30 -7.53
CA LEU A 127 6.74 15.55 -6.82
C LEU A 127 5.47 16.29 -6.40
N LEU A 128 4.41 16.22 -7.20
CA LEU A 128 3.11 16.78 -6.85
C LEU A 128 2.47 16.02 -5.67
N LEU A 129 2.55 14.68 -5.68
CA LEU A 129 2.10 13.83 -4.58
C LEU A 129 2.84 14.18 -3.29
N ARG A 130 4.16 14.36 -3.35
CA ARG A 130 5.01 14.74 -2.22
C ARG A 130 4.52 16.02 -1.52
N ARG A 131 4.11 17.02 -2.30
CA ARG A 131 3.64 18.32 -1.77
C ARG A 131 2.25 18.24 -1.15
N LYS A 132 1.40 17.32 -1.62
CA LYS A 132 -0.01 17.22 -1.22
C LYS A 132 -0.25 16.24 -0.07
N THR A 133 0.51 15.15 -0.01
CA THR A 133 0.27 14.08 0.96
C THR A 133 0.86 14.41 2.33
N LYS A 134 0.13 14.04 3.39
CA LYS A 134 0.64 14.01 4.77
C LYS A 134 0.97 12.59 5.25
N ASN A 135 0.83 11.60 4.36
CA ASN A 135 1.13 10.21 4.69
C ASN A 135 2.64 10.00 4.78
N LYS A 136 3.14 9.76 6.00
CA LYS A 136 4.57 9.56 6.28
C LYS A 136 5.17 8.39 5.50
N SER A 137 4.47 7.26 5.43
CA SER A 137 4.92 6.07 4.70
C SER A 137 5.03 6.34 3.19
N ALA A 138 4.10 7.11 2.64
CA ALA A 138 4.17 7.53 1.24
C ALA A 138 5.35 8.48 0.98
N LEU A 139 5.63 9.42 1.90
CA LEU A 139 6.77 10.32 1.79
C LEU A 139 8.10 9.56 1.78
N LEU A 140 8.27 8.55 2.65
CA LEU A 140 9.46 7.68 2.66
C LEU A 140 9.68 6.98 1.31
N VAL A 141 8.61 6.44 0.72
CA VAL A 141 8.68 5.79 -0.60
C VAL A 141 9.04 6.79 -1.70
N ILE A 142 8.46 8.00 -1.65
CA ILE A 142 8.76 9.06 -2.62
C ILE A 142 10.24 9.46 -2.56
N GLU A 143 10.76 9.71 -1.36
CA GLU A 143 12.17 10.08 -1.14
C GLU A 143 13.08 9.01 -1.72
N LYS A 144 12.84 7.74 -1.39
CA LYS A 144 13.63 6.63 -1.90
C LYS A 144 13.62 6.53 -3.42
N ARG A 145 12.46 6.71 -4.06
CA ARG A 145 12.38 6.69 -5.53
C ARG A 145 13.13 7.86 -6.17
N LEU A 146 13.10 9.05 -5.56
CA LEU A 146 13.83 10.21 -6.07
C LEU A 146 15.35 10.01 -5.98
N GLU A 147 15.84 9.42 -4.89
CA GLU A 147 17.23 9.02 -4.73
C GLU A 147 17.67 8.04 -5.82
N LEU A 148 16.91 6.96 -6.02
CA LEU A 148 17.20 5.95 -7.05
C LEU A 148 17.23 6.55 -8.46
N ILE A 149 16.30 7.45 -8.79
CA ILE A 149 16.29 8.15 -10.08
C ILE A 149 17.56 9.00 -10.25
N GLN A 150 18.01 9.68 -9.20
CA GLN A 150 19.23 10.48 -9.25
C GLN A 150 20.48 9.60 -9.42
N ASP A 151 20.55 8.49 -8.71
CA ASP A 151 21.67 7.54 -8.82
C ASP A 151 21.78 6.92 -10.22
N ILE A 152 20.65 6.55 -10.83
CA ILE A 152 20.60 6.02 -12.19
C ILE A 152 21.10 7.08 -13.19
N LYS A 153 20.66 8.34 -13.03
CA LYS A 153 21.14 9.45 -13.88
C LYS A 153 22.64 9.68 -13.74
N ASN A 154 23.16 9.66 -12.52
CA ASN A 154 24.59 9.88 -12.25
C ASN A 154 25.44 8.76 -12.88
N LYS A 155 25.03 7.49 -12.75
CA LYS A 155 25.73 6.34 -13.36
C LYS A 155 25.77 6.41 -14.89
N ASN A 156 24.68 6.83 -15.52
CA ASN A 156 24.63 6.98 -16.98
C ASN A 156 25.49 8.14 -17.50
N THR A 157 25.83 9.12 -16.65
CA THR A 157 26.65 10.29 -17.02
C THR A 157 28.16 10.01 -16.85
N GLN A 158 28.54 9.07 -15.99
CA GLN A 158 29.95 8.68 -15.75
C GLN A 158 30.45 7.55 -16.66
N GLY A 159 29.54 6.91 -17.40
CA GLY A 159 29.83 5.83 -18.37
C GLY A 159 29.90 6.28 -19.83
N GLN A 160 29.93 7.60 -20.08
CA GLN A 160 30.19 8.23 -21.39
C GLN A 160 31.52 9.00 -21.30
#